data_AF-A0A2L2YRF7-F1
#
_entry.id   AF-A0A2L2YRF7-F1
#
_cell.length_a   1.000
_cell.length_b   1.000
_cell.length_c   1.000
_cell.angle_alpha   90.00
_cell.angle_beta   90.00
_cell.angle_gamma   90.00
#
_symmetry.space_group_name_H-M   'P 1'
#
loop_
_entity.id
_entity.type
_entity.pdbx_description
1 polymer ?
#
loop_
_entity_poly.entity_id
_entity_poly.type
_entity_poly.pdbx_seq_one_letter_code
_entity_poly.pdbx_strand_id
1 'polypeptide(L)' 'SAPRLGSLGFMPKKRSKRHRGKVKAFPKVDPSKPVHLTDFIGYKAGMTHIVREVDKPGSKV' A
#
# COMPACT_ATOMS: atom_id res chain seq x y z
N SER A 1 6.42 13.04 -30.70
CA SER A 1 6.48 13.51 -29.31
C SER A 1 6.57 12.30 -28.39
N ALA A 2 7.27 12.38 -27.25
CA ALA A 2 7.39 11.28 -26.30
C ALA A 2 6.96 11.74 -24.90
N PRO A 3 6.40 10.85 -24.07
CA PRO A 3 6.07 11.18 -22.69
C PRO A 3 7.34 11.43 -21.87
N ARG A 4 7.19 12.20 -20.79
CA ARG A 4 8.29 12.52 -19.88
C ARG A 4 8.79 11.24 -19.17
N LEU A 5 10.10 11.13 -18.96
CA LEU A 5 10.72 9.99 -18.28
C LEU A 5 10.59 10.13 -16.75
N GLY A 6 9.71 9.31 -16.16
CA GLY A 6 9.53 9.22 -14.72
C GLY A 6 8.58 10.26 -14.11
N SER A 7 8.08 9.96 -12.91
CA SER A 7 7.15 10.83 -12.19
C SER A 7 7.88 11.86 -11.33
N LEU A 8 7.50 13.14 -11.48
CA LEU A 8 8.05 14.27 -10.72
C LEU A 8 7.51 14.34 -9.29
N GLY A 9 6.37 13.70 -8.99
CA GLY A 9 5.76 13.68 -7.65
C GLY A 9 6.58 12.91 -6.61
N PHE A 10 7.59 12.15 -7.03
CA PHE A 10 8.50 11.41 -6.16
C PHE A 10 9.87 12.08 -6.01
N MET A 11 10.01 13.33 -6.45
CA MET A 11 11.18 14.15 -6.15
C MET A 11 11.04 14.79 -4.75
N PRO A 12 12.16 14.99 -4.02
CA PRO A 12 13.53 14.61 -4.36
C PRO A 12 13.82 13.12 -4.19
N LYS A 13 14.58 12.53 -5.12
CA LYS A 13 15.05 11.13 -5.07
C LYS A 13 16.27 10.99 -4.14
N LYS A 14 16.05 11.17 -2.84
CA LYS A 14 17.06 11.05 -1.79
C LYS A 14 16.73 9.91 -0.82
N ARG A 15 17.71 9.49 -0.01
CA ARG A 15 17.50 8.48 1.04
C ARG A 15 16.43 8.97 2.03
N SER A 16 15.60 8.05 2.52
CA SER A 16 14.63 8.36 3.58
C SER A 16 15.37 8.81 4.86
N LYS A 17 14.79 9.78 5.57
CA LYS A 17 15.34 10.24 6.87
C LYS A 17 15.12 9.21 8.00
N ARG A 18 14.14 8.31 7.85
CA ARG A 18 13.71 7.36 8.88
C ARG A 18 13.90 5.93 8.41
N HIS A 19 14.20 5.04 9.36
CA HIS A 19 14.34 3.60 9.12
C HIS A 19 12.99 2.89 8.95
N ARG A 20 11.95 3.33 9.67
CA ARG A 20 10.60 2.77 9.58
C ARG A 20 9.68 3.66 8.74
N GLY A 21 8.67 3.06 8.12
CA GLY A 21 7.61 3.77 7.43
C GLY A 21 6.87 4.73 8.38
N LYS A 22 6.42 5.87 7.84
CA LYS A 22 5.58 6.83 8.58
C LYS A 22 4.22 6.91 7.90
N VAL A 23 3.16 6.62 8.63
CA VAL A 23 1.79 6.91 8.19
C VAL A 23 1.61 8.42 8.06
N LYS A 24 1.27 8.91 6.86
CA LYS A 24 1.04 10.34 6.61
C LYS A 24 -0.42 10.75 6.81
N ALA A 25 -1.34 9.82 6.62
CA ALA A 25 -2.77 9.99 6.85
C ALA A 25 -3.37 8.63 7.25
N PHE A 26 -4.16 8.63 8.32
CA PHE A 26 -4.94 7.46 8.72
C PHE A 26 -6.28 7.43 7.97
N PRO A 27 -6.98 6.28 7.92
CA PRO A 27 -8.34 6.21 7.38
C PRO A 27 -9.28 7.21 8.06
N LYS A 28 -10.25 7.73 7.31
CA LYS A 28 -11.30 8.57 7.89
C LYS A 28 -12.16 7.73 8.83
N VAL A 29 -12.43 8.27 10.02
CA VAL A 29 -13.24 7.59 11.04
C VAL A 29 -14.72 7.63 10.67
N ASP A 30 -15.39 6.48 10.80
CA ASP A 30 -16.85 6.35 10.82
C ASP A 30 -17.28 6.16 12.28
N PRO A 31 -18.00 7.14 12.87
CA PRO A 31 -18.44 7.07 14.28
C PRO A 31 -19.38 5.90 14.58
N SER A 32 -20.01 5.32 13.55
CA SER A 32 -20.96 4.21 13.71
C SER A 32 -20.27 2.89 14.06
N LYS A 33 -18.97 2.79 13.80
CA LYS A 33 -18.20 1.54 13.98
C LYS A 33 -17.54 1.51 15.36
N PRO A 34 -17.40 0.31 15.97
CA PRO A 34 -16.62 0.15 17.18
C PRO A 34 -15.17 0.61 17.02
N VAL A 35 -14.56 0.98 18.15
CA VAL A 35 -13.14 1.35 18.22
C VAL A 35 -12.28 0.17 17.74
N HIS A 36 -11.38 0.45 16.80
CA HIS A 36 -10.44 -0.54 16.25
C HIS A 36 -9.08 0.10 15.96
N LEU A 37 -8.05 -0.73 15.95
CA LEU A 37 -6.70 -0.31 15.56
C LEU A 37 -6.61 -0.17 14.03
N THR A 38 -5.82 0.80 13.57
CA THR A 38 -5.70 1.14 12.16
C THR A 38 -4.39 0.66 11.50
N ASP A 39 -3.40 0.25 12.30
CA ASP A 39 -2.09 -0.14 11.79
C ASP A 39 -1.43 -1.22 12.67
N PHE A 40 -0.48 -1.94 12.10
CA PHE A 40 0.32 -2.97 12.76
C PHE A 40 1.74 -3.06 12.15
N ILE A 41 2.75 -3.35 12.96
CA ILE A 41 4.14 -3.48 12.48
C ILE A 41 4.40 -4.92 12.04
N GLY A 42 4.83 -5.10 10.79
CA GLY A 42 5.29 -6.38 10.25
C GLY A 42 6.76 -6.37 9.82
N TYR A 43 7.34 -7.56 9.72
CA TYR A 43 8.70 -7.78 9.21
C TYR A 43 8.65 -8.69 7.98
N LYS A 44 9.40 -8.35 6.94
CA LYS A 44 9.44 -9.13 5.70
C LYS A 44 10.24 -10.42 5.93
N ALA A 45 9.58 -11.58 5.87
CA ALA A 45 10.19 -12.90 6.09
C ALA A 45 10.52 -13.68 4.81
N GLY A 46 9.93 -13.32 3.66
CA GLY A 46 10.15 -14.04 2.40
C GLY A 46 9.05 -13.77 1.37
N MET A 47 8.96 -14.63 0.34
CA MET A 47 7.91 -14.63 -0.68
C MET A 47 7.72 -16.06 -1.21
N THR A 48 6.46 -16.47 -1.39
CA THR A 48 6.05 -17.78 -1.95
C THR A 48 4.89 -17.60 -2.94
N HIS A 49 4.46 -18.67 -3.60
CA HIS A 49 3.26 -18.69 -4.45
C HIS A 49 2.14 -19.50 -3.76
N ILE A 50 0.89 -19.18 -4.09
CA ILE A 50 -0.32 -19.90 -3.64
C ILE A 50 -1.25 -20.16 -4.83
N VAL A 51 -2.10 -21.18 -4.71
CA VAL A 51 -3.24 -21.39 -5.60
C VAL A 51 -4.51 -20.94 -4.87
N ARG A 52 -5.39 -20.21 -5.56
CA ARG A 52 -6.70 -19.80 -5.06
C ARG A 52 -7.72 -19.78 -6.19
N GLU A 53 -8.97 -20.06 -5.88
CA GLU A 53 -10.10 -19.83 -6.79
C GLU A 53 -10.42 -18.33 -6.88
N VAL A 54 -10.82 -17.85 -8.05
CA VAL A 54 -11.16 -16.44 -8.27
C VAL A 54 -12.68 -16.30 -8.32
N ASP A 55 -13.27 -15.79 -7.22
CA ASP A 55 -14.68 -15.39 -7.22
C ASP A 55 -14.81 -13.96 -7.74
N LYS A 56 -14.91 -13.82 -9.07
CA LYS A 56 -15.10 -12.52 -9.72
C LYS A 56 -15.96 -12.67 -10.99
N PRO A 57 -17.28 -12.51 -10.89
CA PRO A 57 -18.18 -12.59 -12.03
C PRO A 57 -17.80 -11.63 -13.18
N GLY A 58 -17.88 -12.12 -14.42
CA GLY A 58 -17.54 -11.34 -15.63
C GLY A 58 -16.03 -11.17 -15.86
N SER A 59 -15.17 -11.77 -15.03
CA SER A 59 -13.75 -11.86 -15.31
C SER A 59 -13.46 -12.98 -16.32
N LYS A 60 -12.40 -12.81 -17.11
CA LYS A 60 -11.85 -13.88 -17.98
C LYS A 60 -10.94 -14.84 -17.21
N VAL A 61 -10.88 -14.70 -15.89
CA VAL A 61 -9.98 -15.40 -14.97
C VAL A 61 -10.84 -16.28 -14.09
#